data_AF-A0A1D1ZJW0-F1
#
_entry.id   AF-A0A1D1ZJW0-F1
#
_cell.length_a   1.000
_cell.length_b   1.000
_cell.length_c   1.000
_cell.angle_alpha   90.00
_cell.angle_beta   90.00
_cell.angle_gamma   90.00
#
_symmetry.space_group_name_H-M   'P 1'
#
loop_
_entity.id
_entity.type
_entity.pdbx_description
1 polymer ?
#
loop_
_entity_poly.entity_id
_entity_poly.type
_entity_poly.pdbx_seq_one_letter_code
_entity_poly.pdbx_strand_id
1 'polypeptide(L)'
;MKLFKHMFPVFVHGFKEIRRNASCSKLLFLVHVVQTSFIHSSTSATVEVHTKEQEVVIALGSNVGNRLENFNNALLMMKNSGICITRHGCLYETKPAYVTDQPLFLNSAVRCTTKLAPHDLLHVLKQIEKELGRKEGIRYGPRPIDLDILFYGKLKIASDVLTVPHERIWERPFV
;
A
#
# COMPACT_ATOMS: atom_id res chain seq x y z
N MET A 1 16.27 0.08 9.37
CA MET A 1 16.09 0.71 8.03
C MET A 1 17.33 0.65 7.11
N LYS A 2 18.44 -0.05 7.44
CA LYS A 2 19.60 -0.17 6.52
C LYS A 2 19.45 -1.25 5.42
N LEU A 3 18.51 -2.20 5.56
CA LEU A 3 18.39 -3.34 4.63
C LEU A 3 18.00 -2.98 3.18
N PHE A 4 17.27 -1.88 2.95
CA PHE A 4 16.59 -1.64 1.66
C PHE A 4 17.27 -0.64 0.72
N LYS A 5 18.47 -0.15 1.04
CA LYS A 5 19.18 0.78 0.12
C LYS A 5 19.52 0.11 -1.22
N HIS A 6 19.67 -1.21 -1.24
CA HIS A 6 20.11 -1.98 -2.40
C HIS A 6 18.98 -2.62 -3.24
N MET A 7 17.73 -2.61 -2.76
CA MET A 7 16.61 -3.31 -3.41
C MET A 7 16.03 -2.60 -4.64
N PHE A 8 16.36 -1.33 -4.85
CA PHE A 8 15.73 -0.51 -5.88
C PHE A 8 16.78 0.00 -6.89
N PRO A 9 17.54 -0.84 -7.62
CA PRO A 9 18.37 -0.32 -8.70
C PRO A 9 17.48 0.44 -9.69
N VAL A 10 17.89 1.66 -10.05
CA VAL A 10 17.14 2.50 -11.00
C VAL A 10 17.26 1.83 -12.37
N PHE A 11 16.18 1.20 -12.84
CA PHE A 11 16.04 0.85 -14.25
C PHE A 11 14.74 1.41 -14.78
N VAL A 12 14.89 2.30 -15.77
CA VAL A 12 13.84 2.99 -16.49
C VAL A 12 13.86 2.41 -17.89
N HIS A 13 12.95 1.49 -18.21
CA HIS A 13 12.50 1.24 -19.59
C HIS A 13 11.02 0.91 -19.51
N GLY A 14 10.17 1.89 -19.84
CA GLY A 14 8.70 1.75 -19.91
C GLY A 14 7.90 2.70 -19.02
N PHE A 15 8.48 3.26 -17.96
CA PHE A 15 7.83 4.29 -17.14
C PHE A 15 8.31 5.68 -17.58
N LYS A 16 7.43 6.45 -18.22
CA LYS A 16 7.68 7.88 -18.49
C LYS A 16 8.08 8.55 -17.17
N GLU A 17 9.25 9.15 -17.20
CA GLU A 17 9.87 9.91 -16.11
C GLU A 17 8.88 10.95 -15.56
N ILE A 18 8.26 10.66 -14.42
CA ILE A 18 7.47 11.64 -13.68
C ILE A 18 8.49 12.56 -13.00
N ARG A 19 8.74 13.70 -13.64
CA ARG A 19 9.57 14.78 -13.08
C ARG A 19 9.10 15.10 -11.66
N ARG A 20 10.08 15.19 -10.75
CA ARG A 20 9.94 15.70 -9.39
C ARG A 20 9.30 17.09 -9.44
N ASN A 21 7.98 17.16 -9.25
CA ASN A 21 7.24 18.33 -8.75
C ASN A 21 5.76 17.96 -8.67
N ALA A 22 5.37 17.31 -7.58
CA ALA A 22 3.99 17.28 -7.14
C ALA A 22 4.00 17.53 -5.63
N SER A 23 3.92 18.81 -5.26
CA SER A 23 3.51 19.19 -3.92
C SER A 23 2.12 18.61 -3.71
N CYS A 24 1.99 17.66 -2.77
CA CYS A 24 0.70 17.16 -2.33
C CYS A 24 -0.03 18.31 -1.62
N SER A 25 -0.86 19.02 -2.36
CA SER A 25 -1.57 20.24 -1.95
C SER A 25 -2.26 20.03 -0.62
N LYS A 26 -1.99 20.90 0.35
CA LYS A 26 -2.69 20.98 1.64
C LYS A 26 -4.17 21.27 1.36
N LEU A 27 -5.04 20.27 1.56
CA LEU A 27 -6.46 20.51 1.76
C LEU A 27 -6.70 20.61 3.27
N LEU A 28 -6.96 21.83 3.74
CA LEU A 28 -7.36 22.10 5.13
C LEU A 28 -8.85 21.76 5.22
N PHE A 29 -9.23 20.68 5.90
CA PHE A 29 -10.64 20.43 6.23
C PHE A 29 -11.01 21.27 7.44
N LEU A 30 -11.86 22.28 7.24
CA LEU A 30 -12.59 22.95 8.31
C LEU A 30 -13.89 22.17 8.52
N VAL A 31 -13.96 21.37 9.57
CA VAL A 31 -15.21 20.70 9.96
C VAL A 31 -16.09 21.74 10.66
N HIS A 32 -17.12 22.23 9.96
CA HIS A 32 -18.22 22.98 10.60
C HIS A 32 -19.13 21.97 11.31
N VAL A 33 -19.01 21.87 12.64
CA VAL A 33 -19.99 21.19 13.48
C VAL A 33 -21.12 22.17 13.76
N VAL A 34 -22.29 21.93 13.17
CA VAL A 34 -23.53 22.62 13.53
C VAL A 34 -23.96 22.08 14.89
N GLN A 35 -23.88 22.92 15.94
CA GLN A 35 -24.34 22.58 17.28
C GLN A 35 -25.88 22.53 17.31
N THR A 36 -26.44 21.35 17.58
CA THR A 36 -27.75 21.23 18.23
C THR A 36 -27.52 20.83 19.69
N SER A 37 -28.21 21.54 20.58
CA SER A 37 -27.99 21.53 22.01
C SER A 37 -28.41 20.20 22.64
N PHE A 38 -27.45 19.41 23.13
CA PHE A 38 -27.70 18.37 24.13
C PHE A 38 -26.68 18.48 25.25
N ILE A 39 -27.20 18.56 26.48
CA ILE A 39 -26.42 18.60 27.71
C ILE A 39 -25.92 17.19 28.01
N HIS A 40 -24.61 16.97 27.88
CA HIS A 40 -23.93 15.91 28.60
C HIS A 40 -22.50 16.31 28.96
N SER A 41 -22.19 16.14 30.24
CA SER A 41 -20.84 16.24 30.78
C SER A 41 -20.01 15.09 30.21
N SER A 42 -19.04 15.40 29.36
CA SER A 42 -17.98 14.46 28.99
C SER A 42 -16.70 15.23 28.75
N THR A 43 -15.68 14.84 29.51
CA THR A 43 -14.27 15.22 29.41
C THR A 43 -13.83 15.51 27.97
N SER A 44 -13.30 16.72 27.77
CA SER A 44 -12.64 17.14 26.53
C SER A 44 -11.42 16.25 26.27
N ALA A 45 -11.61 15.21 25.48
CA ALA A 45 -10.50 14.47 24.89
C ALA A 45 -10.09 15.21 23.61
N THR A 46 -9.03 16.01 23.70
CA THR A 46 -8.36 16.56 22.53
C THR A 46 -7.75 15.42 21.72
N VAL A 47 -8.39 15.05 20.60
CA VAL A 47 -7.80 14.14 19.62
C VAL A 47 -6.82 14.92 18.78
N GLU A 48 -5.54 14.86 19.12
CA GLU A 48 -4.48 15.37 18.26
C GLU A 48 -4.31 14.47 17.03
N VAL A 49 -4.93 14.85 15.91
CA VAL A 49 -4.72 14.16 14.62
C VAL A 49 -3.38 14.62 14.02
N HIS A 50 -2.29 13.98 14.43
CA HIS A 50 -0.97 14.21 13.83
C HIS A 50 -0.91 13.58 12.44
N THR A 51 -1.30 14.33 11.40
CA THR A 51 -1.24 13.95 9.98
C THR A 51 0.16 14.08 9.38
N LYS A 52 1.19 13.57 10.06
CA LYS A 52 2.54 13.59 9.50
C LYS A 52 2.65 12.53 8.41
N GLU A 53 3.03 12.97 7.22
CA GLU A 53 3.32 12.08 6.09
C GLU A 53 4.37 11.03 6.47
N GLN A 54 4.07 9.75 6.23
CA GLN A 54 4.90 8.60 6.57
C GLN A 54 5.41 7.91 5.32
N GLU A 55 6.67 7.45 5.37
CA GLU A 55 7.22 6.54 4.36
C GLU A 55 6.63 5.14 4.57
N VAL A 56 6.20 4.51 3.49
CA VAL A 56 5.62 3.16 3.50
C VAL A 56 6.27 2.34 2.39
N VAL A 57 6.40 1.03 2.59
CA VAL A 57 6.78 0.09 1.53
C VAL A 57 5.63 -0.88 1.32
N ILE A 58 5.18 -1.02 0.07
CA ILE A 58 4.06 -1.88 -0.31
C ILE A 58 4.58 -2.89 -1.34
N ALA A 59 4.36 -4.18 -1.10
CA ALA A 59 4.59 -5.23 -2.08
C ALA A 59 3.39 -5.35 -3.02
N LEU A 60 3.67 -5.66 -4.28
CA LEU A 60 2.68 -5.96 -5.31
C LEU A 60 2.94 -7.35 -5.88
N GLY A 61 1.88 -8.14 -6.08
CA GLY A 61 1.95 -9.44 -6.73
C GLY A 61 0.75 -9.67 -7.66
N SER A 62 0.97 -10.20 -8.86
CA SER A 62 -0.09 -10.51 -9.83
C SER A 62 0.21 -11.79 -10.59
N ASN A 63 -0.77 -12.70 -10.71
CA ASN A 63 -0.62 -13.90 -11.53
C ASN A 63 -1.82 -14.23 -12.44
N VAL A 64 -2.86 -13.39 -12.45
CA VAL A 64 -4.06 -13.60 -13.28
C VAL A 64 -4.26 -12.43 -14.26
N GLY A 65 -4.62 -12.74 -15.50
CA GLY A 65 -4.91 -11.75 -16.53
C GLY A 65 -3.67 -10.99 -17.01
N ASN A 66 -3.85 -9.74 -17.42
CA ASN A 66 -2.74 -8.89 -17.83
C ASN A 66 -1.99 -8.32 -16.60
N ARG A 67 -1.00 -9.08 -16.13
CA ARG A 67 -0.25 -8.80 -14.88
C ARG A 67 0.37 -7.39 -14.84
N LEU A 68 0.90 -6.90 -15.96
CA LEU A 68 1.51 -5.57 -16.02
C LEU A 68 0.47 -4.45 -16.00
N GLU A 69 -0.66 -4.65 -16.67
CA GLU A 69 -1.79 -3.72 -16.62
C GLU A 69 -2.42 -3.65 -15.22
N ASN A 70 -2.56 -4.79 -14.54
CA ASN A 70 -3.00 -4.83 -13.14
C ASN A 70 -2.08 -3.99 -12.23
N PHE A 71 -0.76 -4.06 -12.43
CA PHE A 71 0.20 -3.22 -11.71
C PHE A 71 -0.03 -1.74 -12.01
N ASN A 72 -0.11 -1.35 -13.30
CA ASN A 72 -0.30 0.04 -13.68
C ASN A 72 -1.60 0.62 -13.11
N ASN A 73 -2.69 -0.14 -13.16
CA ASN A 73 -3.97 0.27 -12.61
C ASN A 73 -3.91 0.39 -11.09
N ALA A 74 -3.32 -0.57 -10.39
CA ALA A 74 -3.15 -0.50 -8.94
C ALA A 74 -2.35 0.74 -8.52
N LEU A 75 -1.24 1.04 -9.20
CA LEU A 75 -0.40 2.20 -8.91
C LEU A 75 -1.14 3.53 -9.16
N LEU A 76 -1.95 3.59 -10.22
CA LEU A 76 -2.80 4.75 -10.50
C LEU A 76 -3.86 4.95 -9.41
N MET A 77 -4.54 3.88 -9.00
CA MET A 77 -5.55 3.93 -7.95
C MET A 77 -4.95 4.31 -6.61
N MET A 78 -3.79 3.74 -6.24
CA MET A 78 -3.03 4.13 -5.06
C MET A 78 -2.72 5.64 -5.06
N LYS A 79 -2.25 6.19 -6.18
CA LYS A 79 -1.98 7.62 -6.32
C LYS A 79 -3.24 8.45 -6.11
N ASN A 80 -4.37 8.04 -6.70
CA ASN A 80 -5.65 8.73 -6.55
C ASN A 80 -6.19 8.67 -5.11
N SER A 81 -5.83 7.64 -4.35
CA SER A 81 -6.17 7.50 -2.92
C SER A 81 -5.19 8.19 -1.96
N GLY A 82 -4.29 9.05 -2.44
CA GLY A 82 -3.37 9.80 -1.58
C GLY A 82 -2.14 8.98 -1.13
N ILE A 83 -1.75 7.97 -1.90
CA ILE A 83 -0.51 7.21 -1.70
C ILE A 83 0.48 7.64 -2.79
N CYS A 84 1.43 8.50 -2.44
CA CYS A 84 2.40 9.05 -3.37
C CYS A 84 3.56 8.07 -3.58
N ILE A 85 3.70 7.49 -4.77
CA ILE A 85 4.80 6.58 -5.09
C ILE A 85 6.09 7.38 -5.31
N THR A 86 7.12 7.08 -4.53
CA THR A 86 8.42 7.77 -4.58
C THR A 86 9.50 6.94 -5.26
N ARG A 87 9.35 5.61 -5.31
CA ARG A 87 10.28 4.71 -5.99
C ARG A 87 9.61 3.38 -6.38
N HIS A 88 9.98 2.84 -7.53
CA HIS A 88 9.60 1.51 -7.98
C HIS A 88 10.77 0.54 -7.83
N GLY A 89 10.48 -0.68 -7.39
CA GLY A 89 11.40 -1.81 -7.47
C GLY A 89 11.38 -2.45 -8.86
N CYS A 90 12.31 -3.36 -9.10
CA CYS A 90 12.27 -4.19 -10.31
C CYS A 90 11.06 -5.13 -10.29
N LEU A 91 10.69 -5.62 -11.46
CA LEU A 91 9.72 -6.69 -11.61
C LEU A 91 10.44 -8.04 -11.59
N TYR A 92 9.90 -8.99 -10.83
CA TYR A 92 10.44 -10.33 -10.71
C TYR A 92 9.35 -11.36 -10.99
N GLU A 93 9.63 -12.30 -11.87
CA GLU A 93 8.77 -13.46 -12.04
C GLU A 93 9.17 -14.57 -11.07
N THR A 94 8.22 -15.10 -10.30
CA THR A 94 8.48 -16.17 -9.32
C THR A 94 7.44 -17.27 -9.39
N LYS A 95 7.83 -18.47 -8.97
CA LYS A 95 6.89 -19.57 -8.73
C LYS A 95 5.98 -19.24 -7.52
N PRO A 96 4.74 -19.78 -7.48
CA PRO A 96 3.91 -19.71 -6.29
C PRO A 96 4.54 -20.46 -5.10
N ALA A 97 4.36 -19.95 -3.88
CA ALA A 97 5.03 -20.50 -2.69
C ALA A 97 4.22 -21.59 -1.95
N TYR A 98 2.89 -21.47 -1.87
CA TYR A 98 2.06 -22.35 -1.02
C TYR A 98 1.09 -23.22 -1.83
N VAL A 99 0.21 -22.59 -2.61
CA VAL A 99 -0.61 -23.30 -3.60
C VAL A 99 0.19 -23.28 -4.89
N THR A 100 0.77 -24.40 -5.31
CA THR A 100 1.77 -24.41 -6.40
C THR A 100 1.17 -24.62 -7.78
N ASP A 101 -0.01 -25.23 -7.86
CA ASP A 101 -0.72 -25.45 -9.13
C ASP A 101 -1.50 -24.19 -9.55
N GLN A 102 -0.74 -23.16 -9.96
CA GLN A 102 -1.27 -21.90 -10.47
C GLN A 102 -0.20 -21.15 -11.30
N PRO A 103 -0.58 -20.11 -12.08
CA PRO A 103 0.38 -19.35 -12.87
C PRO A 103 1.45 -18.65 -12.04
N LEU A 104 2.58 -18.36 -12.68
CA LEU A 104 3.69 -17.61 -12.09
C LEU A 104 3.27 -16.19 -11.70
N PHE A 105 3.79 -15.73 -10.57
CA PHE A 105 3.58 -14.36 -10.10
C PHE A 105 4.59 -13.41 -10.73
N LEU A 106 4.11 -12.26 -11.16
CA LEU A 106 4.90 -11.06 -11.33
C LEU A 106 4.85 -10.29 -10.00
N ASN A 107 6.01 -10.01 -9.40
CA ASN A 107 6.14 -9.34 -8.11
C ASN A 107 7.00 -8.08 -8.20
N SER A 108 6.71 -7.13 -7.31
CA SER A 108 7.58 -5.97 -7.05
C SER A 108 7.30 -5.40 -5.66
N ALA A 109 7.99 -4.33 -5.33
CA ALA A 109 7.66 -3.48 -4.21
C ALA A 109 7.84 -2.01 -4.60
N VAL A 110 7.03 -1.14 -4.02
CA VAL A 110 7.13 0.31 -4.18
C VAL A 110 7.38 0.96 -2.84
N ARG A 111 8.16 2.04 -2.88
CA ARG A 111 8.28 2.98 -1.77
C ARG A 111 7.30 4.12 -2.01
N CYS A 112 6.56 4.49 -0.98
CA CYS A 112 5.54 5.51 -1.04
C CYS A 112 5.63 6.46 0.16
N THR A 113 4.91 7.58 0.06
CA THR A 113 4.52 8.38 1.20
C THR A 113 2.99 8.51 1.29
N THR A 114 2.45 8.57 2.50
CA THR A 114 1.01 8.78 2.70
C THR A 114 0.72 9.43 4.06
N LYS A 115 -0.47 10.04 4.19
CA LYS A 115 -1.01 10.55 5.44
C LYS A 115 -2.09 9.63 6.05
N LEU A 116 -2.51 8.59 5.32
CA LEU A 116 -3.50 7.63 5.79
C LEU A 116 -2.96 6.88 7.01
N ALA A 117 -3.77 6.65 8.05
CA ALA A 117 -3.33 5.79 9.15
C ALA A 117 -3.09 4.35 8.64
N PRO A 118 -2.31 3.51 9.34
CA PRO A 118 -1.97 2.17 8.86
C PRO A 118 -3.18 1.29 8.51
N HIS A 119 -4.26 1.37 9.31
CA HIS A 119 -5.48 0.62 9.06
C HIS A 119 -6.31 1.19 7.90
N ASP A 120 -6.32 2.52 7.74
CA ASP A 120 -6.97 3.17 6.59
C ASP A 120 -6.23 2.83 5.28
N LEU A 121 -4.89 2.83 5.32
CA LEU A 121 -4.08 2.37 4.20
C LEU A 121 -4.41 0.92 3.85
N LEU A 122 -4.47 0.02 4.84
CA LEU A 122 -4.85 -1.37 4.60
C LEU A 122 -6.22 -1.47 3.94
N HIS A 123 -7.21 -0.71 4.43
CA HIS A 123 -8.56 -0.69 3.87
C HIS A 123 -8.55 -0.24 2.40
N VAL A 124 -7.85 0.85 2.08
CA VAL A 124 -7.70 1.35 0.70
C VAL A 124 -7.06 0.31 -0.19
N LEU A 125 -5.97 -0.34 0.24
CA LEU A 125 -5.30 -1.36 -0.58
C LEU A 125 -6.22 -2.57 -0.84
N LYS A 126 -6.99 -3.02 0.15
CA LYS A 126 -7.95 -4.12 -0.04
C LYS A 126 -9.14 -3.70 -0.91
N GLN A 127 -9.53 -2.43 -0.91
CA GLN A 127 -10.53 -1.92 -1.84
C GLN A 127 -10.00 -1.90 -3.29
N ILE A 128 -8.76 -1.47 -3.51
CA ILE A 128 -8.11 -1.50 -4.83
C ILE A 128 -8.03 -2.94 -5.36
N GLU A 129 -7.65 -3.90 -4.51
CA GLU A 129 -7.64 -5.31 -4.88
C GLU A 129 -9.02 -5.80 -5.37
N LYS A 130 -10.08 -5.46 -4.64
CA LYS A 130 -11.46 -5.83 -4.99
C LYS A 130 -11.89 -5.20 -6.32
N GLU A 131 -11.62 -3.92 -6.52
CA GLU A 131 -11.95 -3.17 -7.74
C GLU A 131 -11.20 -3.72 -8.97
N LEU A 132 -9.98 -4.24 -8.78
CA LEU A 132 -9.22 -4.94 -9.82
C LEU A 132 -9.60 -6.42 -9.97
N GLY A 133 -10.69 -6.84 -9.34
CA GLY A 133 -11.31 -8.15 -9.58
C GLY A 133 -10.83 -9.26 -8.63
N ARG A 134 -10.15 -8.94 -7.53
CA ARG A 134 -9.89 -9.94 -6.48
C ARG A 134 -11.22 -10.34 -5.84
N LYS A 135 -11.49 -11.64 -5.86
CA LYS A 135 -12.66 -12.27 -5.24
C LYS A 135 -12.24 -13.09 -4.03
N GLU A 136 -13.19 -13.39 -3.16
CA GLU A 136 -13.00 -14.42 -2.14
C GLU A 136 -12.71 -15.76 -2.80
N GLY A 137 -11.84 -16.55 -2.19
CA GLY A 137 -11.38 -17.81 -2.75
C GLY A 137 -10.37 -18.48 -1.82
N ILE A 138 -9.69 -19.51 -2.35
CA ILE A 138 -8.71 -20.27 -1.61
C ILE A 138 -7.58 -19.34 -1.13
N ARG A 139 -7.22 -19.45 0.15
CA ARG A 139 -6.07 -18.74 0.72
C ARG A 139 -4.82 -19.06 -0.14
N TYR A 140 -4.12 -18.02 -0.58
CA TYR A 140 -2.97 -18.12 -1.51
C TYR A 140 -3.29 -18.56 -2.96
N GLY A 141 -4.55 -18.58 -3.37
CA GLY A 141 -4.94 -18.86 -4.76
C GLY A 141 -4.62 -17.73 -5.77
N PRO A 142 -4.95 -17.93 -7.06
CA PRO A 142 -4.68 -16.97 -8.11
C PRO A 142 -5.40 -15.63 -7.88
N ARG A 143 -4.75 -14.52 -8.23
CA ARG A 143 -5.29 -13.16 -8.03
C ARG A 143 -4.83 -12.17 -9.10
N PRO A 144 -5.70 -11.24 -9.53
CA PRO A 144 -5.31 -10.14 -10.41
C PRO A 144 -4.27 -9.22 -9.77
N ILE A 145 -4.41 -8.94 -8.47
CA ILE A 145 -3.43 -8.16 -7.71
C ILE A 145 -3.48 -8.49 -6.21
N ASP A 146 -2.33 -8.42 -5.56
CA ASP A 146 -2.10 -8.51 -4.12
C ASP A 146 -1.27 -7.30 -3.69
N LEU A 147 -1.72 -6.60 -2.66
CA LEU A 147 -1.11 -5.40 -2.11
C LEU A 147 -0.90 -5.61 -0.60
N ASP A 148 0.36 -5.70 -0.19
CA ASP A 148 0.76 -5.94 1.20
C ASP A 148 1.60 -4.79 1.74
N ILE A 149 1.23 -4.26 2.91
CA ILE A 149 2.06 -3.29 3.63
C ILE A 149 3.23 -4.03 4.25
N LEU A 150 4.45 -3.77 3.77
CA LEU A 150 5.67 -4.37 4.31
C LEU A 150 6.21 -3.57 5.51
N PHE A 151 6.24 -2.24 5.36
CA PHE A 151 6.75 -1.31 6.37
C PHE A 151 5.90 -0.06 6.42
N TYR A 152 5.76 0.51 7.61
CA TYR A 152 5.06 1.77 7.85
C TYR A 152 5.88 2.65 8.80
N GLY A 153 6.65 3.59 8.23
CA GLY A 153 7.58 4.44 8.96
C GLY A 153 8.51 3.62 9.88
N LYS A 154 8.46 3.93 11.17
CA LYS A 154 9.16 3.19 12.23
C LYS A 154 8.21 2.39 13.12
N LEU A 155 6.95 2.26 12.73
CA LEU A 155 5.92 1.64 13.56
C LEU A 155 6.13 0.14 13.65
N LYS A 156 5.76 -0.40 14.83
CA LYS A 156 5.45 -1.81 15.03
C LYS A 156 3.97 -1.92 15.31
N ILE A 157 3.27 -2.72 14.53
CA ILE A 157 1.82 -2.89 14.62
C ILE A 157 1.56 -4.39 14.71
N ALA A 158 0.74 -4.77 15.67
CA ALA A 158 0.22 -6.12 15.81
C ALA A 158 -1.26 -5.99 16.16
N SER A 159 -2.11 -6.34 15.19
CA SER A 159 -3.55 -6.47 15.36
C SER A 159 -4.02 -7.72 14.63
N ASP A 160 -5.29 -8.10 14.83
CA ASP A 160 -5.88 -9.27 14.19
C ASP A 160 -5.88 -9.19 12.65
N VAL A 161 -5.76 -7.97 12.10
CA VAL A 161 -5.86 -7.70 10.66
C VAL A 161 -4.59 -7.12 10.04
N LEU A 162 -3.66 -6.58 10.84
CA LEU A 162 -2.45 -5.93 10.35
C LEU A 162 -1.24 -6.20 11.23
N THR A 163 -0.19 -6.73 10.63
CA THR A 163 1.13 -6.86 11.27
C THR A 163 2.18 -6.09 10.47
N VAL A 164 2.88 -5.16 11.13
CA VAL A 164 3.96 -4.35 10.55
C VAL A 164 5.18 -4.37 11.49
N PRO A 165 6.40 -4.65 11.01
CA PRO A 165 6.73 -5.11 9.65
C PRO A 165 6.02 -6.41 9.29
N HIS A 166 5.75 -6.62 8.01
CA HIS A 166 5.04 -7.83 7.57
C HIS A 166 5.81 -9.11 7.98
N GLU A 167 5.13 -10.04 8.63
CA GLU A 167 5.71 -11.25 9.23
C GLU A 167 6.59 -12.08 8.28
N ARG A 168 6.16 -12.19 7.01
CA ARG A 168 6.82 -12.97 5.96
C ARG A 168 7.63 -12.16 4.95
N ILE A 169 8.28 -11.09 5.39
CA ILE A 169 9.21 -10.35 4.51
C ILE A 169 10.35 -11.26 4.01
N TRP A 170 10.87 -12.12 4.87
CA TRP A 170 12.00 -13.02 4.59
C TRP A 170 11.72 -14.06 3.50
N GLU A 171 10.43 -14.34 3.24
CA GLU A 171 9.99 -15.29 2.23
C GLU A 171 9.84 -14.66 0.84
N ARG A 172 10.02 -13.34 0.73
CA ARG A 172 9.92 -12.59 -0.51
C ARG A 172 11.33 -12.32 -1.03
N PRO A 173 11.91 -13.13 -1.93
CA PRO A 173 13.28 -12.95 -2.41
C PRO A 173 13.48 -11.65 -3.23
N PHE A 174 12.37 -10.98 -3.58
CA PHE A 174 12.33 -9.70 -4.27
C PHE A 174 12.19 -8.50 -3.31
N VAL A 175 12.17 -8.75 -1.99
CA VAL A 175 12.10 -7.77 -0.89
C VAL A 175 13.39 -7.88 -0.06
#